data_AF-A0A8J5MN36-F1
#
_entry.id   AF-A0A8J5MN36-F1
#
_cell.length_a   1.000
_cell.length_b   1.000
_cell.length_c   1.000
_cell.angle_alpha   90.00
_cell.angle_beta   90.00
_cell.angle_gamma   90.00
#
_symmetry.space_group_name_H-M   'P 1'
#
loop_
_entity.id
_entity.type
_entity.pdbx_description
1 polymer ?
#
loop_
_entity_poly.entity_id
_entity_poly.type
_entity_poly.pdbx_seq_one_letter_code
_entity_poly.pdbx_strand_id
1 'polypeptide(L)'
;MFFLQEAPPMFFPSPSVSRPASQLTEEEQVKIAKRMGLITHLPCGIFDGTKKSGECVICMIDFTVGDRVRYLPCMHTYHTECIDDWLMRSFTCPSCLEPVDAALLNTYGSS
;
A
#
# COMPACT_ATOMS: atom_id res chain seq x y z
N MET A 1 33.82 9.11 -13.99
CA MET A 1 32.61 9.27 -13.16
C MET A 1 31.51 8.46 -13.84
N PHE A 2 31.13 7.33 -13.27
CA PHE A 2 30.07 6.50 -13.82
C PHE A 2 28.74 7.19 -13.53
N PHE A 3 28.03 7.64 -14.56
CA PHE A 3 26.64 8.04 -14.41
C PHE A 3 25.88 6.81 -13.93
N LEU A 4 25.38 6.84 -12.70
CA LEU A 4 24.37 5.90 -12.25
C LEU A 4 23.14 6.19 -13.09
N GLN A 5 22.92 5.39 -14.13
CA GLN A 5 21.67 5.42 -14.87
C GLN A 5 20.61 4.83 -13.95
N GLU A 6 19.96 5.68 -13.15
CA GLU A 6 18.83 5.25 -12.33
C GLU A 6 17.80 4.63 -13.27
N ALA A 7 17.45 3.36 -13.02
CA ALA A 7 16.44 2.69 -13.80
C ALA A 7 15.13 3.48 -13.68
N PRO A 8 14.43 3.77 -14.79
CA PRO A 8 13.19 4.51 -14.73
C PRO A 8 12.17 3.78 -13.83
N PRO A 9 11.37 4.52 -13.03
CA PRO A 9 10.42 3.92 -12.11
C PRO A 9 9.44 3.00 -12.85
N MET A 10 9.35 1.76 -12.38
CA MET A 10 8.47 0.72 -12.94
C MET A 10 7.13 0.75 -12.23
N PHE A 11 6.05 0.85 -13.01
CA PHE A 11 4.67 0.87 -12.50
C PHE A 11 3.93 -0.39 -12.90
N PHE A 12 2.91 -0.74 -12.12
CA PHE A 12 2.11 -1.95 -12.28
C PHE A 12 0.65 -1.60 -12.64
N PRO A 13 0.33 -1.29 -13.91
CA PRO A 13 -1.04 -0.99 -14.31
C PRO A 13 -1.98 -2.20 -14.18
N SER A 14 -1.45 -3.42 -14.17
CA SER A 14 -2.16 -4.69 -13.95
C SER A 14 -1.24 -5.66 -13.20
N PRO A 15 -1.75 -6.65 -12.43
CA PRO A 15 -0.91 -7.56 -11.64
C PRO A 15 0.22 -8.25 -12.43
N SER A 16 -0.02 -8.54 -13.72
CA SER A 16 0.94 -9.23 -14.59
C SER A 16 1.75 -8.31 -15.49
N VAL A 17 1.54 -6.99 -15.42
CA VAL A 17 2.15 -6.02 -16.32
C VAL A 17 2.96 -5.03 -15.52
N SER A 18 4.24 -4.92 -15.85
CA SER A 18 5.11 -3.84 -15.35
C SER A 18 5.69 -3.09 -16.53
N ARG A 19 5.64 -1.75 -16.49
CA ARG A 19 6.19 -0.89 -17.54
C ARG A 19 6.60 0.48 -16.97
N PRO A 20 7.58 1.17 -17.60
CA PRO A 20 7.99 2.50 -17.17
C PRO A 20 6.90 3.55 -17.43
N ALA A 21 6.97 4.71 -16.76
CA ALA A 21 5.99 5.79 -16.88
C ALA A 21 5.70 6.24 -18.32
N SER A 22 6.72 6.19 -19.19
CA SER A 22 6.63 6.61 -20.60
C SER A 22 5.75 5.71 -21.47
N GLN A 23 5.42 4.50 -20.99
CA GLN A 23 4.62 3.51 -21.71
C GLN A 23 3.21 3.34 -21.10
N LEU A 24 2.83 4.18 -20.14
CA LEU A 24 1.50 4.15 -19.54
C LEU A 24 0.52 4.98 -20.37
N THR A 25 -0.72 4.51 -20.49
CA THR A 25 -1.80 5.36 -21.02
C THR A 25 -2.16 6.44 -20.00
N GLU A 26 -2.82 7.51 -20.45
CA GLU A 26 -3.29 8.57 -19.54
C GLU A 26 -4.22 8.01 -18.45
N GLU A 27 -5.08 7.04 -18.78
CA GLU A 27 -5.96 6.39 -17.81
C GLU A 27 -5.18 5.56 -16.79
N GLU A 28 -4.13 4.86 -17.22
CA GLU A 28 -3.23 4.13 -16.31
C GLU A 28 -2.51 5.10 -15.37
N GLN A 29 -2.00 6.22 -15.88
CA GLN A 29 -1.36 7.27 -15.08
C GLN A 29 -2.32 7.87 -14.05
N VAL A 30 -3.56 8.18 -14.45
CA VAL A 30 -4.61 8.70 -13.55
C VAL A 30 -4.95 7.69 -12.46
N LYS A 31 -5.08 6.40 -12.79
CA LYS A 31 -5.34 5.34 -11.80
C LYS A 31 -4.19 5.21 -10.81
N ILE A 32 -2.95 5.23 -11.29
CA ILE A 32 -1.74 5.19 -10.46
C ILE A 32 -1.69 6.39 -9.51
N ALA A 33 -1.94 7.61 -10.02
CA ALA A 33 -1.96 8.82 -9.21
C ALA A 33 -3.07 8.79 -8.14
N LYS A 34 -4.28 8.35 -8.51
CA LYS A 34 -5.39 8.16 -7.56
C LYS A 34 -5.03 7.16 -6.46
N ARG A 35 -4.44 6.02 -6.83
CA ARG A 35 -4.00 4.98 -5.89
C ARG A 35 -2.92 5.50 -4.94
N MET A 36 -1.89 6.16 -5.46
CA MET A 36 -0.85 6.81 -4.66
C MET A 36 -1.47 7.79 -3.66
N GLY A 37 -2.38 8.65 -4.11
CA GLY A 37 -3.11 9.56 -3.24
C GLY A 37 -3.84 8.84 -2.11
N LEU A 38 -4.66 7.82 -2.43
CA LEU A 38 -5.37 7.04 -1.43
C LEU A 38 -4.44 6.36 -0.42
N ILE A 39 -3.35 5.74 -0.87
CA ILE A 39 -2.36 5.07 0.00
C ILE A 39 -1.76 6.08 0.97
N THR A 40 -1.31 7.25 0.49
CA THR A 40 -0.69 8.27 1.35
C THR A 40 -1.64 8.79 2.45
N HIS A 41 -2.94 8.81 2.20
CA HIS A 41 -3.96 9.26 3.14
C HIS A 41 -4.50 8.18 4.08
N LEU A 42 -4.11 6.91 3.91
CA LEU A 42 -4.45 5.87 4.88
C LEU A 42 -3.84 6.18 6.26
N PRO A 43 -4.53 5.84 7.37
CA PRO A 43 -3.99 6.09 8.70
C PRO A 43 -2.62 5.42 8.91
N CYS A 44 -1.69 6.19 9.44
CA CYS A 44 -0.37 5.71 9.84
C CYS A 44 -0.07 6.13 11.28
N GLY A 45 0.89 5.46 11.90
CA GLY A 45 1.32 5.77 13.24
C GLY A 45 2.66 5.14 13.57
N ILE A 46 3.07 5.34 14.82
CA ILE A 46 4.22 4.70 15.40
C ILE A 46 3.73 3.55 16.27
N PHE A 47 4.29 2.37 16.08
CA PHE A 47 3.98 1.22 16.91
C PHE A 47 4.49 1.46 18.33
N ASP A 48 3.63 1.29 19.33
CA ASP A 48 3.89 1.56 20.74
C ASP A 48 4.03 0.27 21.58
N GLY A 49 3.93 -0.91 20.96
CA GLY A 49 3.99 -2.20 21.64
C GLY A 49 2.68 -2.67 22.27
N THR A 50 1.56 -1.96 22.09
CA THR A 50 0.29 -2.29 22.77
C THR A 50 -0.60 -3.28 21.99
N LYS A 51 -0.39 -3.46 20.68
CA LYS A 51 -1.25 -4.32 19.85
C LYS A 51 -0.84 -5.80 19.92
N LYS A 52 -1.84 -6.69 19.84
CA LYS A 52 -1.68 -8.15 19.87
C LYS A 52 -1.12 -8.75 18.57
N SER A 53 -1.29 -8.10 17.42
CA SER A 53 -0.67 -8.53 16.17
C SER A 53 0.79 -8.09 16.18
N GLY A 54 1.67 -9.02 16.54
CA GLY A 54 3.09 -8.74 16.77
C GLY A 54 3.95 -8.70 15.51
N GLU A 55 3.44 -9.10 14.34
CA GLU A 55 4.26 -9.35 13.15
C GLU A 55 3.64 -8.75 11.88
N CYS A 56 4.48 -8.19 11.01
CA CYS A 56 4.08 -7.82 9.66
C CYS A 56 4.14 -9.02 8.72
N VAL A 57 2.98 -9.54 8.33
CA VAL A 57 2.86 -10.74 7.46
C VAL A 57 3.40 -10.56 6.03
N ILE A 58 3.80 -9.36 5.63
CA ILE A 58 4.41 -9.11 4.31
C ILE A 58 5.91 -9.43 4.36
N CYS A 59 6.62 -8.94 5.37
CA CYS A 59 8.06 -9.16 5.53
C CYS A 59 8.39 -10.30 6.50
N MET A 60 7.40 -10.81 7.24
CA MET A 60 7.54 -11.82 8.28
C MET A 60 8.47 -11.39 9.42
N ILE A 61 8.40 -10.11 9.79
CA ILE A 61 9.23 -9.51 10.86
C ILE A 61 8.31 -8.92 11.92
N ASP A 62 8.66 -9.16 13.18
CA ASP A 62 7.97 -8.59 14.34
C ASP A 62 8.01 -7.05 14.32
N PHE A 63 6.90 -6.43 14.72
CA PHE A 63 6.85 -5.00 14.99
C PHE A 63 7.65 -4.66 16.22
N THR A 64 8.46 -3.62 16.12
CA THR A 64 9.22 -3.05 17.23
C THR A 64 8.72 -1.65 17.58
N VAL A 65 8.82 -1.27 18.86
CA VAL A 65 8.40 0.06 19.31
C VAL A 65 9.20 1.11 18.53
N GLY A 66 8.49 2.06 17.91
CA GLY A 66 9.09 3.04 17.01
C GLY A 66 8.86 2.76 15.52
N ASP A 67 8.44 1.55 15.16
CA ASP A 67 8.16 1.20 13.76
C ASP A 67 7.04 2.05 13.17
N ARG A 68 7.26 2.51 11.94
CA ARG A 68 6.21 3.16 11.15
C ARG A 68 5.25 2.08 10.65
N VAL A 69 4.01 2.16 11.11
CA VAL A 69 2.96 1.23 10.75
C VAL A 69 1.82 1.93 10.05
N ARG A 70 1.18 1.24 9.12
CA ARG A 70 -0.04 1.68 8.46
C ARG A 70 -1.20 0.77 8.84
N TYR A 71 -2.34 1.40 9.07
CA TYR A 71 -3.59 0.74 9.42
C TYR A 71 -4.52 0.76 8.22
N LEU A 72 -4.91 -0.42 7.76
CA LEU A 72 -5.96 -0.51 6.75
C LEU A 72 -7.34 -0.33 7.39
N PRO A 73 -8.37 0.09 6.62
CA PRO A 73 -9.72 0.24 7.13
C PRO A 73 -10.33 -1.07 7.69
N CYS A 74 -9.85 -2.23 7.23
CA CYS A 74 -10.19 -3.55 7.77
C CYS A 74 -9.45 -3.91 9.07
N MET A 75 -8.77 -2.92 9.70
CA MET A 75 -8.04 -3.01 10.97
C MET A 75 -6.74 -3.85 10.97
N HIS A 76 -6.35 -4.41 9.83
CA HIS A 76 -5.03 -5.04 9.70
C HIS A 76 -3.90 -4.00 9.67
N THR A 77 -2.77 -4.37 10.27
CA THR A 77 -1.61 -3.49 10.49
C THR A 77 -0.38 -4.08 9.79
N TYR A 78 0.43 -3.23 9.16
CA TYR A 78 1.65 -3.60 8.44
C TYR A 78 2.70 -2.49 8.61
N HIS A 79 3.99 -2.78 8.36
CA HIS A 79 4.98 -1.71 8.18
C HIS A 79 4.56 -0.83 7.00
N THR A 80 4.67 0.48 7.16
CA THR A 80 4.23 1.45 6.13
C THR A 80 4.86 1.14 4.77
N GLU A 81 6.17 0.87 4.74
CA GLU A 81 6.90 0.58 3.51
C GLU A 81 6.43 -0.72 2.85
N CYS A 82 6.20 -1.77 3.65
CA CYS A 82 5.76 -3.06 3.13
C CYS A 82 4.37 -3.00 2.49
N ILE A 83 3.42 -2.33 3.14
CA ILE A 83 2.04 -2.28 2.63
C ILE A 83 1.86 -1.25 1.52
N ASP A 84 2.63 -0.16 1.49
CA ASP A 84 2.52 0.83 0.41
C ASP A 84 2.93 0.22 -0.94
N ASP A 85 4.04 -0.50 -0.96
CA ASP A 85 4.52 -1.22 -2.14
C ASP A 85 3.53 -2.32 -2.59
N TRP A 86 2.96 -3.04 -1.62
CA TRP A 86 1.92 -4.02 -1.89
C TRP A 86 0.69 -3.37 -2.53
N LEU A 87 0.18 -2.30 -1.93
CA LEU A 87 -1.04 -1.62 -2.37
C LEU A 87 -0.90 -1.00 -3.75
N MET A 88 0.32 -0.59 -4.13
CA MET A 88 0.63 -0.14 -5.47
C MET A 88 0.46 -1.23 -6.53
N ARG A 89 0.69 -2.49 -6.19
CA ARG A 89 0.50 -3.66 -7.07
C ARG A 89 -0.92 -4.19 -7.00
N SER A 90 -1.45 -4.38 -5.79
CA SER A 90 -2.78 -4.90 -5.52
C SER A 90 -3.45 -4.09 -4.43
N PHE A 91 -4.52 -3.38 -4.76
CA PHE A 91 -5.23 -2.50 -3.82
C PHE A 91 -6.18 -3.25 -2.87
N THR A 92 -5.69 -4.35 -2.30
CA THR A 92 -6.41 -5.29 -1.43
C THR A 92 -5.56 -5.62 -0.20
N CYS A 93 -6.23 -5.90 0.91
CA CYS A 93 -5.58 -6.31 2.16
C CYS A 93 -4.91 -7.69 2.00
N PRO A 94 -3.61 -7.86 2.32
CA PRO A 94 -2.94 -9.17 2.29
C PRO A 94 -3.57 -10.23 3.22
N SER A 95 -4.16 -9.80 4.33
CA SER A 95 -4.67 -10.72 5.37
C SER A 95 -6.11 -11.17 5.15
N CYS A 96 -6.97 -10.33 4.55
CA CYS A 96 -8.39 -10.66 4.36
C CYS A 96 -8.88 -10.54 2.92
N LEU A 97 -8.02 -10.13 1.98
CA LEU A 97 -8.31 -9.95 0.56
C LEU A 97 -9.38 -8.90 0.21
N GLU A 98 -9.95 -8.23 1.22
CA GLU A 98 -10.90 -7.13 1.03
C GLU A 98 -10.24 -5.93 0.33
N PRO A 99 -10.92 -5.30 -0.64
CA PRO A 99 -10.47 -4.06 -1.26
C PRO A 99 -10.32 -2.94 -0.23
N VAL A 100 -9.27 -2.13 -0.38
CA VAL A 100 -9.00 -1.04 0.57
C VAL A 100 -9.95 0.15 0.36
N ASP A 101 -10.53 0.32 -0.83
CA ASP A 101 -11.57 1.30 -1.15
C ASP A 101 -12.97 0.89 -0.68
N ALA A 102 -13.29 -0.41 -0.67
CA ALA A 102 -14.60 -0.92 -0.27
C ALA A 102 -14.97 -0.50 1.16
N ALA A 103 -13.99 -0.47 2.06
CA ALA A 103 -14.20 -0.08 3.45
C ALA A 103 -14.35 1.44 3.67
N LEU A 104 -14.00 2.29 2.69
CA LEU A 104 -14.31 3.72 2.73
C LEU A 104 -15.78 4.02 2.37
N LEU A 105 -16.45 3.10 1.66
CA LEU A 105 -17.84 3.23 1.23
C LEU A 105 -18.83 2.56 2.20
N ASN A 106 -18.35 1.69 3.09
CA ASN A 106 -19.23 0.93 3.98
C ASN A 106 -19.75 1.73 5.20
N THR A 107 -19.32 2.98 5.39
CA THR A 107 -19.86 3.86 6.46
C THR A 107 -21.15 4.58 6.05
N TYR A 108 -21.64 4.42 4.82
CA TYR A 108 -22.90 5.05 4.35
C TYR A 108 -23.92 4.05 3.79
N GLY A 109 -23.72 2.75 3.99
CA GLY A 109 -24.56 1.68 3.43
C GLY A 109 -25.41 0.89 4.44
N SER A 110 -25.64 1.40 5.65
CA SER A 110 -26.53 0.75 6.63
C SER A 110 -27.09 1.76 7.63
N SER A 111 -28.14 2.49 7.20
CA SER A 111 -29.29 2.97 8.00
C SER A 111 -30.26 3.68 7.07
#